data_AF-A0AAU9TUB4-F1
#
_entry.id   AF-A0AAU9TUB4-F1
#
_cell.length_a   1.000
_cell.length_b   1.000
_cell.length_c   1.000
_cell.angle_alpha   90.00
_cell.angle_beta   90.00
_cell.angle_gamma   90.00
#
_symmetry.space_group_name_H-M   'P 1'
#
loop_
_entity.id
_entity.type
_entity.pdbx_description
1 polymer ?
#
loop_
_entity_poly.entity_id
_entity_poly.type
_entity_poly.pdbx_seq_one_letter_code
_entity_poly.pdbx_strand_id
1 'polypeptide(L)'
;MSSQTEIDDDSFIIVLRSSPTTGMYDTELDKSQIEDAMKDLSLEANMAFKAQFSLGDSPSPSSMMAASTLITDDRSTQELQRRYAELLDENVVLKETLKENNNTIRKQLMLISECQDSTLEAHMSHSQKFKETMEFIEKLRKENKHLKQENAHLVKEVAKVNNETGEKKSPQIEFVTSPDDDTINKLTAQLELVEKQRRQVIADNDKLKWLLEAANQTADAITKERDDLRVKLDKAEYEISIKDEEHARNIKKKMVIIDDLNCKLKSYSLMVDEISKRDAVFQSLQTEHSMLQNELKKAQIKILDLENIKLEFEQHKSGTLETVKMYKEQIQEMNNKIKDVQKTVFQPVDLSLATENESSSEYSTYIANVKRYDRTLKHLSEYLNALTNGLSDSLVHSLGVVASLHDYKLERASIDRVKSGLSELRLMIEKQHKTAISNIGQVRGTLVIFEGIFKDYNELLKKSVTKTENVPAQLSAALLAREQEITALRAELADCDLLRAQADSYRSDFEAEREAREKMASEKETILTDLRTAQRKIKELTNQLEEIRILSPGLHKSVTSKREPTKSTAVSTTTTTTTNGNTVYKCPKCMRFSSNQYKAMEEHFDDCLDDF
;
A
#
# COMPACT_ATOMS: atom_id res chain seq x y z
N MET A 1 44.95 -11.35 18.61
CA MET A 1 44.25 -10.27 19.33
C MET A 1 44.12 -9.10 18.36
N SER A 2 42.88 -8.76 17.99
CA SER A 2 42.41 -7.40 17.74
C SER A 2 41.00 -7.51 17.15
N SER A 3 40.05 -7.06 17.96
CA SER A 3 38.62 -6.93 17.68
C SER A 3 38.38 -5.71 16.78
N GLN A 4 37.67 -5.93 15.68
CA GLN A 4 37.03 -4.87 14.89
C GLN A 4 35.75 -4.42 15.58
N THR A 5 35.63 -3.12 15.79
CA THR A 5 34.36 -2.43 16.09
C THR A 5 33.85 -1.81 14.80
N GLU A 6 32.67 -2.26 14.39
CA GLU A 6 31.83 -1.67 13.35
C GLU A 6 31.38 -0.27 13.78
N ILE A 7 31.43 0.69 12.86
CA ILE A 7 30.88 2.04 13.01
C ILE A 7 29.66 2.09 12.10
N ASP A 8 28.48 2.24 12.71
CA ASP A 8 27.21 2.47 12.04
C ASP A 8 27.17 3.88 11.44
N ASP A 9 27.31 3.97 10.11
CA ASP A 9 26.99 5.15 9.32
C ASP A 9 25.51 5.10 8.92
N ASP A 10 24.62 5.59 9.79
CA ASP A 10 23.26 6.02 9.42
C ASP A 10 22.65 6.98 10.46
N SER A 11 23.25 8.16 10.58
CA SER A 11 22.68 9.30 11.32
C SER A 11 22.48 10.49 10.38
N PHE A 12 21.36 10.49 9.66
CA PHE A 12 20.90 11.68 8.95
C PHE A 12 20.24 12.65 9.95
N ILE A 13 21.03 13.61 10.43
CA ILE A 13 20.51 14.81 11.10
C ILE A 13 19.83 15.67 10.04
N ILE A 14 18.54 15.93 10.21
CA ILE A 14 17.84 17.00 9.49
C ILE A 14 18.41 18.33 9.99
N VAL A 15 19.36 18.88 9.24
CA VAL A 15 19.80 20.27 9.36
C VAL A 15 18.67 21.16 8.88
N LEU A 16 17.82 21.62 9.80
CA LEU A 16 17.00 22.80 9.55
C LEU A 16 17.94 23.98 9.35
N ARG A 17 17.84 24.55 8.15
CA ARG A 17 18.66 25.66 7.65
C ARG A 17 18.81 26.78 8.68
N SER A 18 20.07 26.99 9.01
CA SER A 18 20.74 28.15 9.58
C SER A 18 19.98 29.48 9.49
N SER A 19 19.81 30.12 10.64
CA SER A 19 19.83 31.58 10.78
C SER A 19 21.09 32.18 10.13
N PRO A 20 21.08 33.47 9.74
CA PRO A 20 22.17 34.07 9.00
C PRO A 20 23.47 33.99 9.80
N THR A 21 24.49 33.46 9.14
CA THR A 21 25.88 33.45 9.59
C THR A 21 26.33 34.88 9.87
N THR A 22 26.73 35.10 11.12
CA THR A 22 27.61 36.16 11.60
C THR A 22 28.94 36.06 10.84
N GLY A 23 29.01 36.74 9.70
CA GLY A 23 30.26 37.15 9.08
C GLY A 23 30.74 38.41 9.80
N MET A 24 32.00 38.40 10.20
CA MET A 24 32.68 39.44 10.95
C MET A 24 32.41 40.86 10.42
N TYR A 25 31.62 41.62 11.17
CA TYR A 25 31.79 43.06 11.30
C TYR A 25 31.77 43.37 12.79
N ASP A 26 32.90 43.87 13.25
CA ASP A 26 33.12 44.43 14.57
C ASP A 26 32.27 45.70 14.65
N THR A 27 31.04 45.56 15.11
CA THR A 27 30.21 46.68 15.57
C THR A 27 29.75 46.31 16.96
N GLU A 28 30.43 46.86 17.96
CA GLU A 28 29.90 47.02 19.31
C GLU A 28 28.53 47.69 19.19
N LEU A 29 27.48 46.86 19.12
CA LEU A 29 26.14 47.33 19.42
C LEU A 29 26.16 47.70 20.90
N ASP A 30 25.99 49.00 21.15
CA ASP A 30 26.14 49.62 22.44
C ASP A 30 25.26 48.90 23.49
N LYS A 31 25.90 48.26 24.47
CA LYS A 31 25.24 47.52 25.57
C LYS A 31 24.11 48.32 26.22
N SER A 32 24.25 49.65 26.20
CA SER A 32 23.24 50.59 26.70
C SER A 32 21.89 50.46 25.99
N GLN A 33 21.84 50.21 24.68
CA GLN A 33 20.60 50.16 23.89
C GLN A 33 19.83 48.87 24.12
N ILE A 34 20.53 47.75 24.31
CA ILE A 34 19.92 46.46 24.67
C ILE A 34 19.36 46.54 26.09
N GLU A 35 20.08 47.18 27.01
CA GLU A 35 19.66 47.31 28.40
C GLU A 35 18.47 48.25 28.57
N ASP A 36 18.34 49.30 27.73
CA ASP A 36 17.19 50.21 27.71
C ASP A 36 15.94 49.56 27.10
N ALA A 37 16.10 48.77 26.03
CA ALA A 37 15.00 47.99 25.44
C ALA A 37 14.49 46.86 26.38
N MET A 38 15.32 46.42 27.32
CA MET A 38 14.97 45.38 28.29
C MET A 38 14.25 45.95 29.53
N LYS A 39 14.24 47.27 29.77
CA LYS A 39 13.54 47.88 30.92
C LYS A 39 12.02 47.71 30.87
N ASP A 40 11.45 47.60 29.67
CA ASP A 40 10.01 47.48 29.46
C ASP A 40 9.51 46.02 29.53
N LEU A 41 10.42 45.04 29.66
CA LEU A 41 10.07 43.63 29.81
C LEU A 41 9.79 43.29 31.27
N SER A 42 8.85 42.37 31.50
CA SER A 42 8.61 41.84 32.84
C SER A 42 9.88 41.21 33.42
N LEU A 43 10.02 41.24 34.75
CA LEU A 43 11.21 40.73 35.44
C LEU A 43 11.55 39.28 35.03
N GLU A 44 10.52 38.43 34.89
CA GLU A 44 10.65 37.06 34.36
C GLU A 44 11.18 37.02 32.92
N ALA A 45 10.59 37.80 32.01
CA ALA A 45 10.99 37.81 30.60
C ALA A 45 12.41 38.32 30.43
N ASN A 46 12.80 39.30 31.24
CA ASN A 46 14.13 39.88 31.27
C ASN A 46 15.17 38.86 31.77
N MET A 47 14.86 38.08 32.81
CA MET A 47 15.72 36.99 33.30
C MET A 47 15.85 35.84 32.29
N ALA A 48 14.76 35.44 31.64
CA ALA A 48 14.79 34.40 30.60
C ALA A 48 15.63 34.83 29.39
N PHE A 49 15.51 36.09 28.96
CA PHE A 49 16.30 36.64 27.86
C PHE A 49 17.79 36.70 28.21
N LYS A 50 18.15 37.16 29.41
CA LYS A 50 19.55 37.16 29.88
C LYS A 50 20.15 35.76 29.96
N ALA A 51 19.37 34.77 30.40
CA ALA A 51 19.80 33.36 30.44
C ALA A 51 20.02 32.76 29.05
N GLN A 52 19.15 33.07 28.08
CA GLN A 52 19.21 32.52 26.74
C GLN A 52 20.39 33.06 25.91
N PHE A 53 20.83 34.29 26.18
CA PHE A 53 21.93 34.96 25.47
C PHE A 53 23.22 35.08 26.28
N SER A 54 23.30 34.46 27.48
CA SER A 54 24.46 34.52 28.39
C SER A 54 24.89 35.95 28.75
N LEU A 55 23.93 36.87 28.82
CA LEU A 55 24.18 38.28 29.12
C LEU A 55 24.15 38.50 30.64
N GLY A 56 25.32 38.35 31.27
CA GLY A 56 25.53 38.56 32.71
C GLY A 56 25.39 37.29 33.57
N ASP A 57 25.72 37.41 34.85
CA ASP A 57 25.66 36.33 35.85
C ASP A 57 24.21 35.92 36.12
N SER A 58 23.68 35.00 35.31
CA SER A 58 22.40 34.37 35.59
C SER A 58 22.56 33.35 36.72
N PRO A 59 21.63 33.30 37.70
CA PRO A 59 21.70 32.35 38.78
C PRO A 59 21.66 30.93 38.22
N SER A 60 22.58 30.07 38.67
CA SER A 60 22.64 28.68 38.24
C SER A 60 21.28 27.98 38.42
N PRO A 61 20.96 26.93 37.63
CA PRO A 61 19.75 26.13 37.83
C PRO A 61 19.54 25.66 39.28
N SER A 62 20.64 25.44 40.02
CA SER A 62 20.61 25.15 41.46
C SER A 62 20.14 26.32 42.32
N SER A 63 20.46 27.57 41.95
CA SER A 63 19.96 28.78 42.61
C SER A 63 18.47 29.04 42.32
N MET A 64 17.97 28.75 41.11
CA MET A 64 16.52 28.84 40.84
C MET A 64 15.73 27.79 41.63
N MET A 65 16.28 26.58 41.80
CA MET A 65 15.69 25.57 42.69
C MET A 65 15.65 26.03 44.14
N ALA A 66 16.71 26.66 44.65
CA ALA A 66 16.75 27.21 46.00
C ALA A 66 15.73 28.36 46.19
N ALA A 67 15.54 29.21 45.19
CA ALA A 67 14.54 30.29 45.23
C ALA A 67 13.09 29.77 45.22
N SER A 68 12.79 28.72 44.45
CA SER A 68 11.47 28.04 44.50
C SER A 68 11.19 27.34 45.83
N THR A 69 12.22 27.05 46.62
CA THR A 69 12.07 26.41 47.95
C THR A 69 11.58 27.40 49.01
N LEU A 70 11.67 28.72 48.75
CA LEU A 70 11.37 29.77 49.73
C LEU A 70 9.98 30.41 49.58
N ILE A 71 9.18 30.09 48.54
CA ILE A 71 7.95 30.85 48.20
C ILE A 71 6.65 30.02 48.24
N THR A 72 6.60 28.84 48.85
CA THR A 72 5.31 28.14 49.02
C THR A 72 5.10 27.63 50.44
N ASP A 73 4.31 28.38 51.21
CA ASP A 73 3.90 28.11 52.61
C ASP A 73 2.88 26.96 52.76
N ASP A 74 2.60 26.15 51.73
CA ASP A 74 1.51 25.15 51.77
C ASP A 74 1.85 23.73 51.30
N ARG A 75 3.11 23.42 50.93
CA ARG A 75 3.52 22.05 50.61
C ARG A 75 4.93 21.75 51.09
N SER A 76 5.11 20.58 51.71
CA SER A 76 6.45 20.13 52.10
C SER A 76 7.36 20.07 50.86
N THR A 77 8.61 20.48 51.00
CA THR A 77 9.62 20.47 49.94
C THR A 77 9.77 19.09 49.28
N GLN A 78 9.48 18.03 50.03
CA GLN A 78 9.45 16.64 49.57
C GLN A 78 8.28 16.35 48.62
N GLU A 79 7.11 16.93 48.87
CA GLU A 79 5.93 16.82 47.99
C GLU A 79 6.20 17.52 46.64
N LEU A 80 6.89 18.66 46.68
CA LEU A 80 7.26 19.42 45.47
C LEU A 80 8.28 18.67 44.61
N GLN A 81 9.30 18.07 45.24
CA GLN A 81 10.28 17.22 44.56
C GLN A 81 9.64 15.97 43.95
N ARG A 82 8.70 15.33 44.67
CA ARG A 82 7.95 14.19 44.14
C ARG A 82 7.14 14.58 42.91
N ARG A 83 6.42 15.71 42.96
CA ARG A 83 5.62 16.17 41.83
C ARG A 83 6.48 16.57 40.63
N TYR A 84 7.67 17.11 40.86
CA TYR A 84 8.62 17.42 39.81
C TYR A 84 9.16 16.15 39.13
N ALA A 85 9.48 15.11 39.89
CA ALA A 85 9.88 13.81 39.35
C ALA A 85 8.76 13.16 38.51
N GLU A 86 7.52 13.17 39.02
CA GLU A 86 6.35 12.70 38.28
C GLU A 86 6.17 13.45 36.95
N LEU A 87 6.31 14.78 36.96
CA LEU A 87 6.22 15.59 35.74
C LEU A 87 7.34 15.30 34.74
N LEU A 88 8.55 14.98 35.20
CA LEU A 88 9.65 14.57 34.32
C LEU A 88 9.36 13.21 33.68
N ASP A 89 8.86 12.24 34.44
CA ASP A 89 8.48 10.92 33.93
C ASP A 89 7.32 11.02 32.93
N GLU A 90 6.28 11.80 33.24
CA GLU A 90 5.19 12.12 32.31
C GLU A 90 5.73 12.76 31.02
N ASN A 91 6.72 13.67 31.12
CA ASN A 91 7.32 14.31 29.95
C ASN A 91 8.11 13.31 29.08
N VAL A 92 8.82 12.36 29.69
CA VAL A 92 9.54 11.29 28.97
C VAL A 92 8.55 10.40 28.22
N VAL A 93 7.48 9.96 28.88
CA VAL A 93 6.44 9.13 28.26
C VAL A 93 5.80 9.87 27.09
N LEU A 94 5.41 11.14 27.27
CA LEU A 94 4.84 11.95 26.20
C LEU A 94 5.80 12.10 25.01
N LYS A 95 7.10 12.24 25.26
CA LYS A 95 8.11 12.35 24.19
C LYS A 95 8.27 11.04 23.41
N GLU A 96 8.25 9.90 24.10
CA GLU A 96 8.24 8.56 23.49
C GLU A 96 6.97 8.35 22.65
N THR A 97 5.79 8.63 23.22
CA THR A 97 4.51 8.51 22.50
C THR A 97 4.45 9.41 21.27
N LEU A 98 4.95 10.66 21.37
CA LEU A 98 5.00 11.57 20.22
C LEU A 98 5.95 11.05 19.13
N LYS A 99 7.09 10.46 19.51
CA LYS A 99 8.04 9.83 18.59
C LYS A 99 7.40 8.64 17.88
N GLU A 100 6.69 7.78 18.60
CA GLU A 100 5.99 6.62 18.04
C GLU A 100 4.83 7.04 17.13
N ASN A 101 4.06 8.06 17.51
CA ASN A 101 3.01 8.63 16.67
C ASN A 101 3.60 9.18 15.36
N ASN A 102 4.68 9.97 15.44
CA ASN A 102 5.38 10.47 14.25
C ASN A 102 5.90 9.34 13.35
N ASN A 103 6.43 8.26 13.93
CA ASN A 103 6.86 7.08 13.15
C ASN A 103 5.68 6.38 12.47
N THR A 104 4.53 6.28 13.15
CA THR A 104 3.31 5.70 12.59
C THR A 104 2.77 6.53 11.43
N ILE A 105 2.75 7.86 11.58
CA ILE A 105 2.35 8.78 10.50
C ILE A 105 3.28 8.64 9.29
N ARG A 106 4.60 8.53 9.49
CA ARG A 106 5.54 8.28 8.38
C ARG A 106 5.24 6.98 7.64
N LYS A 107 4.98 5.88 8.37
CA LYS A 107 4.61 4.60 7.77
C LYS A 107 3.30 4.69 6.97
N GLN A 108 2.30 5.40 7.50
CA GLN A 108 1.05 5.62 6.77
C GLN A 108 1.25 6.47 5.51
N LEU A 109 2.09 7.51 5.56
CA LEU A 109 2.43 8.31 4.39
C LEU A 109 3.14 7.49 3.30
N MET A 110 4.07 6.60 3.68
CA MET A 110 4.71 5.67 2.74
C MET A 110 3.70 4.75 2.07
N LEU A 111 2.79 4.12 2.83
CA LEU A 111 1.75 3.24 2.28
C LEU A 111 0.80 3.98 1.33
N ILE A 112 0.47 5.24 1.63
CA ILE A 112 -0.35 6.07 0.74
C ILE A 112 0.41 6.36 -0.56
N SER A 113 1.71 6.66 -0.48
CA SER A 113 2.56 6.86 -1.65
C SER A 113 2.59 5.61 -2.53
N GLU A 114 2.89 4.44 -1.95
CA GLU A 114 2.92 3.16 -2.67
C GLU A 114 1.58 2.83 -3.35
N CYS A 115 0.46 3.12 -2.69
CA CYS A 115 -0.87 2.93 -3.24
C CYS A 115 -1.15 3.88 -4.42
N GLN A 116 -0.71 5.14 -4.32
CA GLN A 116 -0.82 6.13 -5.40
C GLN A 116 0.02 5.71 -6.62
N ASP A 117 1.24 5.25 -6.39
CA ASP A 117 2.14 4.77 -7.44
C ASP A 117 1.56 3.54 -8.16
N SER A 118 1.08 2.55 -7.41
CA SER A 118 0.44 1.36 -7.99
C SER A 118 -0.80 1.71 -8.82
N THR A 119 -1.59 2.68 -8.35
CA THR A 119 -2.77 3.16 -9.08
C THR A 119 -2.37 3.86 -10.39
N LEU A 120 -1.31 4.66 -10.36
CA LEU A 120 -0.78 5.36 -11.53
C LEU A 120 -0.18 4.40 -12.55
N GLU A 121 0.56 3.38 -12.10
CA GLU A 121 1.09 2.30 -12.93
C GLU A 121 -0.03 1.53 -13.62
N ALA A 122 -1.09 1.17 -12.89
CA ALA A 122 -2.26 0.52 -13.46
C ALA A 122 -2.94 1.39 -14.53
N HIS A 123 -3.08 2.69 -14.27
CA HIS A 123 -3.64 3.63 -15.24
C HIS A 123 -2.77 3.76 -16.50
N MET A 124 -1.44 3.83 -16.34
CA MET A 124 -0.49 3.84 -17.45
C MET A 124 -0.56 2.55 -18.27
N SER A 125 -0.59 1.39 -17.63
CA SER A 125 -0.74 0.09 -18.29
C SER A 125 -2.03 0.00 -19.09
N HIS A 126 -3.15 0.46 -18.50
CA HIS A 126 -4.44 0.50 -19.19
C HIS A 126 -4.42 1.46 -20.38
N SER A 127 -3.83 2.65 -20.22
CA SER A 127 -3.67 3.62 -21.29
C SER A 127 -2.84 3.07 -22.46
N GLN A 128 -1.74 2.36 -22.15
CA GLN A 128 -0.91 1.71 -23.16
C GLN A 128 -1.68 0.60 -23.90
N LYS A 129 -2.33 -0.31 -23.17
CA LYS A 129 -3.16 -1.37 -23.77
C LYS A 129 -4.26 -0.80 -24.66
N PHE A 130 -4.85 0.32 -24.25
CA PHE A 130 -5.85 1.02 -25.06
C PHE A 130 -5.25 1.57 -26.36
N LYS A 131 -4.05 2.17 -26.29
CA LYS A 131 -3.34 2.67 -27.47
C LYS A 131 -2.96 1.55 -28.43
N GLU A 132 -2.41 0.45 -27.94
CA GLU A 132 -2.08 -0.74 -28.73
C GLU A 132 -3.33 -1.32 -29.41
N THR A 133 -4.45 -1.38 -28.69
CA THR A 133 -5.73 -1.84 -29.23
C THR A 133 -6.23 -0.91 -30.34
N MET A 134 -6.10 0.41 -30.16
CA MET A 134 -6.45 1.41 -31.18
C MET A 134 -5.58 1.28 -32.44
N GLU A 135 -4.27 1.09 -32.28
CA GLU A 135 -3.35 0.86 -33.40
C GLU A 135 -3.68 -0.44 -34.14
N PHE A 136 -4.03 -1.51 -33.41
CA PHE A 136 -4.46 -2.77 -34.00
C PHE A 136 -5.76 -2.63 -34.80
N ILE A 137 -6.74 -1.92 -34.25
CA ILE A 137 -7.99 -1.59 -34.97
C ILE A 137 -7.69 -0.80 -36.24
N GLU A 138 -6.75 0.15 -36.19
CA GLU A 138 -6.38 0.94 -37.37
C GLU A 138 -5.68 0.10 -38.45
N LYS A 139 -4.80 -0.83 -38.05
CA LYS A 139 -4.18 -1.81 -38.96
C LYS A 139 -5.24 -2.67 -39.65
N LEU A 140 -6.17 -3.24 -38.88
CA LEU A 140 -7.27 -4.05 -39.40
C LEU A 140 -8.19 -3.26 -40.35
N ARG A 141 -8.39 -1.96 -40.11
CA ARG A 141 -9.13 -1.08 -41.03
C ARG A 141 -8.38 -0.85 -42.35
N LYS A 142 -7.07 -0.65 -42.30
CA LYS A 142 -6.23 -0.49 -43.50
C LYS A 142 -6.19 -1.77 -44.33
N GLU A 143 -6.03 -2.92 -43.67
CA GLU A 143 -6.05 -4.24 -44.31
C GLU A 143 -7.41 -4.55 -44.94
N ASN A 144 -8.52 -4.31 -44.22
CA ASN A 144 -9.87 -4.44 -44.80
C ASN A 144 -10.08 -3.54 -46.02
N LYS A 145 -9.52 -2.32 -46.00
CA LYS A 145 -9.60 -1.41 -47.15
C LYS A 145 -8.80 -1.96 -48.33
N HIS A 146 -7.60 -2.49 -48.09
CA HIS A 146 -6.75 -3.12 -49.10
C HIS A 146 -7.45 -4.33 -49.73
N LEU A 147 -7.92 -5.27 -48.92
CA LEU A 147 -8.62 -6.47 -49.38
C LEU A 147 -9.89 -6.13 -50.19
N LYS A 148 -10.62 -5.08 -49.81
CA LYS A 148 -11.76 -4.60 -50.61
C LYS A 148 -11.33 -4.04 -51.98
N GLN A 149 -10.20 -3.35 -52.06
CA GLN A 149 -9.67 -2.83 -53.32
C GLN A 149 -9.16 -3.97 -54.21
N GLU A 150 -8.48 -4.95 -53.64
CA GLU A 150 -7.97 -6.13 -54.33
C GLU A 150 -9.12 -7.00 -54.87
N ASN A 151 -10.15 -7.27 -54.04
CA ASN A 151 -11.36 -7.94 -54.50
C ASN A 151 -12.04 -7.17 -55.64
N ALA A 152 -12.10 -5.84 -55.58
CA ALA A 152 -12.68 -5.04 -56.66
C ALA A 152 -11.83 -5.10 -57.95
N HIS A 153 -10.52 -5.27 -57.86
CA HIS A 153 -9.64 -5.47 -59.01
C HIS A 153 -9.83 -6.85 -59.63
N LEU A 154 -9.82 -7.91 -58.82
CA LEU A 154 -10.05 -9.28 -59.26
C LEU A 154 -11.42 -9.44 -59.94
N VAL A 155 -12.47 -8.84 -59.38
CA VAL A 155 -13.81 -8.83 -60.00
C VAL A 155 -13.80 -8.14 -61.37
N LYS A 156 -13.01 -7.06 -61.54
CA LYS A 156 -12.87 -6.37 -62.84
C LYS A 156 -12.05 -7.18 -63.86
N GLU A 157 -11.02 -7.90 -63.43
CA GLU A 157 -10.24 -8.79 -64.31
C GLU A 157 -11.06 -9.98 -64.78
N VAL A 158 -11.82 -10.63 -63.88
CA VAL A 158 -12.75 -11.71 -64.24
C VAL A 158 -13.81 -11.21 -65.24
N ALA A 159 -14.30 -9.97 -65.08
CA ALA A 159 -15.23 -9.36 -66.02
C ALA A 159 -14.62 -9.01 -67.39
N LYS A 160 -13.29 -8.80 -67.49
CA LYS A 160 -12.60 -8.60 -68.77
C LYS A 160 -12.33 -9.92 -69.50
N VAL A 161 -11.88 -10.96 -68.79
CA VAL A 161 -11.64 -12.30 -69.35
C VAL A 161 -12.93 -12.90 -69.94
N ASN A 162 -14.08 -12.64 -69.31
CA ASN A 162 -15.40 -13.06 -69.83
C ASN A 162 -15.88 -12.25 -71.05
N ASN A 163 -15.33 -11.07 -71.34
CA ASN A 163 -15.73 -10.24 -72.48
C ASN A 163 -14.84 -10.40 -73.72
N GLU A 164 -13.67 -11.03 -73.60
CA GLU A 164 -12.75 -11.28 -74.74
C GLU A 164 -12.95 -12.68 -75.39
N THR A 165 -13.73 -13.57 -74.78
CA THR A 165 -14.04 -14.90 -75.34
C THR A 165 -15.44 -14.93 -75.94
N GLY A 166 -15.66 -14.13 -76.97
CA GLY A 166 -16.87 -14.14 -77.78
C GLY A 166 -16.89 -15.29 -78.78
N GLU A 167 -17.12 -16.54 -78.35
CA GLU A 167 -17.49 -17.61 -79.27
C GLU A 167 -18.59 -18.51 -78.71
N LYS A 168 -19.76 -18.41 -79.32
CA LYS A 168 -20.84 -19.39 -79.26
C LYS A 168 -20.33 -20.69 -79.88
N LYS A 169 -20.06 -21.70 -79.06
CA LYS A 169 -20.24 -23.12 -79.36
C LYS A 169 -20.10 -23.89 -78.06
N SER A 170 -21.13 -24.65 -77.74
CA SER A 170 -21.06 -25.77 -76.80
C SER A 170 -19.93 -26.72 -77.22
N PRO A 171 -19.02 -27.05 -76.30
CA PRO A 171 -18.82 -28.45 -76.00
C PRO A 171 -18.87 -28.69 -74.49
N GLN A 172 -19.54 -29.78 -74.13
CA GLN A 172 -19.14 -30.74 -73.12
C GLN A 172 -17.75 -30.46 -72.50
N ILE A 173 -17.72 -29.69 -71.41
CA ILE A 173 -16.54 -29.47 -70.56
C ILE A 173 -16.81 -30.20 -69.25
N GLU A 174 -15.94 -31.15 -68.98
CA GLU A 174 -15.70 -31.81 -67.70
C GLU A 174 -15.98 -30.88 -66.51
N PHE A 175 -16.94 -31.30 -65.71
CA PHE A 175 -17.21 -30.78 -64.39
C PHE A 175 -16.08 -31.26 -63.45
N VAL A 176 -14.91 -30.66 -63.58
CA VAL A 176 -13.71 -30.83 -62.74
C VAL A 176 -13.42 -29.42 -62.22
N THR A 177 -13.58 -29.07 -60.96
CA THR A 177 -13.93 -29.78 -59.73
C THR A 177 -14.72 -28.78 -58.88
N SER A 178 -15.59 -29.28 -57.99
CA SER A 178 -15.99 -28.48 -56.82
C SER A 178 -14.72 -27.89 -56.18
N PRO A 179 -14.76 -26.71 -55.53
CA PRO A 179 -13.64 -26.32 -54.68
C PRO A 179 -13.34 -27.54 -53.81
N ASP A 180 -12.09 -28.04 -53.81
CA ASP A 180 -11.74 -29.26 -53.08
C ASP A 180 -12.39 -29.15 -51.70
N ASP A 181 -13.07 -30.20 -51.23
CA ASP A 181 -13.81 -30.17 -49.96
C ASP A 181 -12.93 -29.60 -48.83
N ASP A 182 -11.61 -29.80 -48.92
CA ASP A 182 -10.60 -29.19 -48.05
C ASP A 182 -10.60 -27.65 -48.02
N THR A 183 -10.78 -26.98 -49.16
CA THR A 183 -10.90 -25.51 -49.23
C THR A 183 -12.20 -25.01 -48.59
N ILE A 184 -13.30 -25.72 -48.82
CA ILE A 184 -14.61 -25.40 -48.21
C ILE A 184 -14.53 -25.66 -46.70
N ASN A 185 -13.90 -26.74 -46.28
CA ASN A 185 -13.70 -27.08 -44.87
C ASN A 185 -12.79 -26.06 -44.17
N LYS A 186 -11.70 -25.61 -44.81
CA LYS A 186 -10.82 -24.55 -44.27
C LYS A 186 -11.54 -23.22 -44.11
N LEU A 187 -12.32 -22.79 -45.09
CA LEU A 187 -13.10 -21.56 -45.01
C LEU A 187 -14.22 -21.67 -43.96
N THR A 188 -14.88 -22.83 -43.86
CA THR A 188 -15.88 -23.11 -42.83
C THR A 188 -15.26 -23.04 -41.43
N ALA A 189 -14.09 -23.67 -41.22
CA ALA A 189 -13.37 -23.64 -39.96
C ALA A 189 -12.87 -22.23 -39.59
N GLN A 190 -12.40 -21.45 -40.57
CA GLN A 190 -12.03 -20.05 -40.35
C GLN A 190 -13.25 -19.18 -39.98
N LEU A 191 -14.39 -19.38 -40.66
CA LEU A 191 -15.65 -18.72 -40.31
C LEU A 191 -16.08 -19.09 -38.89
N GLU A 192 -16.01 -20.36 -38.51
CA GLU A 192 -16.36 -20.81 -37.17
C GLU A 192 -15.44 -20.22 -36.09
N LEU A 193 -14.14 -20.09 -36.39
CA LEU A 193 -13.18 -19.42 -35.50
C LEU A 193 -13.49 -17.94 -35.32
N VAL A 194 -13.78 -17.22 -36.41
CA VAL A 194 -14.16 -15.79 -36.38
C VAL A 194 -15.50 -15.61 -35.65
N GLU A 195 -16.47 -16.50 -35.86
CA GLU A 195 -17.74 -16.52 -35.15
C GLU A 195 -17.53 -16.74 -33.64
N LYS A 196 -16.61 -17.64 -33.26
CA LYS A 196 -16.23 -17.89 -31.86
C LYS A 196 -15.55 -16.67 -31.24
N GLN A 197 -14.62 -16.02 -31.94
CA GLN A 197 -13.98 -14.78 -31.48
C GLN A 197 -15.00 -13.64 -31.35
N ARG A 198 -15.94 -13.50 -32.28
CA ARG A 198 -17.04 -12.53 -32.20
C ARG A 198 -17.91 -12.77 -30.98
N ARG A 199 -18.30 -14.02 -30.71
CA ARG A 199 -19.07 -14.38 -29.50
C ARG A 199 -18.29 -14.06 -28.22
N GLN A 200 -16.98 -14.30 -28.21
CA GLN A 200 -16.13 -13.95 -27.08
C GLN A 200 -16.10 -12.44 -26.83
N VAL A 201 -15.90 -11.63 -27.88
CA VAL A 201 -15.91 -10.16 -27.77
C VAL A 201 -17.26 -9.62 -27.31
N ILE A 202 -18.37 -10.23 -27.73
CA ILE A 202 -19.71 -9.88 -27.24
C ILE A 202 -19.82 -10.17 -25.73
N ALA A 203 -19.40 -11.35 -25.30
CA ALA A 203 -19.41 -11.72 -23.88
C ALA A 203 -18.53 -10.80 -23.02
N ASP A 204 -17.35 -10.41 -23.54
CA ASP A 204 -16.46 -9.48 -22.84
C ASP A 204 -17.03 -8.06 -22.79
N ASN A 205 -17.72 -7.61 -23.84
CA ASN A 205 -18.44 -6.32 -23.82
C ASN A 205 -19.58 -6.32 -22.82
N ASP A 206 -20.36 -7.40 -22.73
CA ASP A 206 -21.43 -7.53 -21.74
C ASP A 206 -20.86 -7.52 -20.31
N LYS A 207 -19.72 -8.18 -20.09
CA LYS A 207 -19.00 -8.15 -18.82
C LYS A 207 -18.50 -6.74 -18.48
N LEU A 208 -17.92 -6.02 -19.44
CA LEU A 208 -17.49 -4.63 -19.26
C LEU A 208 -18.65 -3.69 -18.97
N LYS A 209 -19.79 -3.88 -19.65
CA LYS A 209 -21.02 -3.11 -19.41
C LYS A 209 -21.54 -3.35 -17.99
N TRP A 210 -21.51 -4.60 -17.51
CA TRP A 210 -21.89 -4.92 -16.13
C TRP A 210 -20.94 -4.31 -15.11
N LEU A 211 -19.62 -4.32 -15.37
CA LEU A 211 -18.63 -3.67 -14.51
C LEU A 211 -18.80 -2.14 -14.48
N LEU A 212 -19.10 -1.52 -15.61
CA LEU A 212 -19.38 -0.08 -15.69
C LEU A 212 -20.62 0.29 -14.87
N GLU A 213 -21.70 -0.50 -14.97
CA GLU A 213 -22.92 -0.31 -14.20
C GLU A 213 -22.67 -0.46 -12.69
N ALA A 214 -21.92 -1.48 -12.28
CA ALA A 214 -21.53 -1.67 -10.88
C ALA A 214 -20.66 -0.53 -10.34
N ALA A 215 -19.73 -0.02 -11.16
CA ALA A 215 -18.90 1.14 -10.79
C ALA A 215 -19.75 2.42 -10.63
N ASN A 216 -20.72 2.65 -11.52
CA ASN A 216 -21.64 3.79 -11.42
C ASN A 216 -22.51 3.71 -10.16
N GLN A 217 -23.06 2.54 -9.84
CA GLN A 217 -23.84 2.35 -8.59
C GLN A 217 -22.99 2.61 -7.34
N THR A 218 -21.72 2.21 -7.36
CA THR A 218 -20.78 2.50 -6.26
C THR A 218 -20.50 4.00 -6.16
N ALA A 219 -20.28 4.69 -7.29
CA ALA A 219 -20.08 6.14 -7.33
C ALA A 219 -21.30 6.92 -6.83
N ASP A 220 -22.51 6.49 -7.18
CA ASP A 220 -23.76 7.09 -6.69
C ASP A 220 -23.93 6.90 -5.18
N ALA A 221 -23.61 5.71 -4.67
CA ALA A 221 -23.64 5.43 -3.23
C ALA A 221 -22.65 6.32 -2.45
N ILE A 222 -21.41 6.46 -2.95
CA ILE A 222 -20.39 7.33 -2.36
C ILE A 222 -20.82 8.80 -2.41
N THR A 223 -21.41 9.24 -3.53
CA THR A 223 -21.91 10.61 -3.70
C THR A 223 -23.01 10.92 -2.69
N LYS A 224 -23.94 9.98 -2.48
CA LYS A 224 -24.99 10.11 -1.48
C LYS A 224 -24.45 10.16 -0.06
N GLU A 225 -23.49 9.29 0.28
CA GLU A 225 -22.85 9.30 1.61
C GLU A 225 -22.10 10.61 1.87
N ARG A 226 -21.38 11.12 0.87
CA ARG A 226 -20.71 12.43 0.93
C ARG A 226 -21.71 13.56 1.20
N ASP A 227 -22.85 13.56 0.51
CA ASP A 227 -23.87 14.59 0.66
C ASP A 227 -24.55 14.51 2.04
N ASP A 228 -24.82 13.31 2.55
CA ASP A 228 -25.33 13.09 3.91
C ASP A 228 -24.33 13.56 4.98
N LEU A 229 -23.03 13.32 4.78
CA LEU A 229 -21.98 13.81 5.68
C LEU A 229 -21.86 15.33 5.63
N ARG A 230 -22.02 15.95 4.46
CA ARG A 230 -22.01 17.40 4.31
C ARG A 230 -23.17 18.05 5.08
N VAL A 231 -24.38 17.49 4.98
CA VAL A 231 -25.54 17.98 5.75
C VAL A 231 -25.32 17.84 7.27
N LYS A 232 -24.69 16.75 7.71
CA LYS A 232 -24.34 16.56 9.13
C LYS A 232 -23.28 17.56 9.61
N LEU A 233 -22.30 17.87 8.76
CA LEU A 233 -21.28 18.87 9.05
C LEU A 233 -21.90 20.26 9.19
N ASP A 234 -22.71 20.69 8.22
CA ASP A 234 -23.41 21.98 8.25
C ASP A 234 -24.29 22.11 9.52
N LYS A 235 -24.96 21.02 9.93
CA LYS A 235 -25.73 20.98 11.17
C LYS A 235 -24.85 21.13 12.42
N ALA A 236 -23.71 20.44 12.46
CA ALA A 236 -22.79 20.53 13.58
C ALA A 236 -22.16 21.93 13.70
N GLU A 237 -21.78 22.54 12.58
CA GLU A 237 -21.29 23.92 12.53
C GLU A 237 -22.33 24.91 13.05
N TYR A 238 -23.60 24.74 12.66
CA TYR A 238 -24.70 25.55 13.17
C TYR A 238 -24.90 25.39 14.69
N GLU A 239 -24.84 24.16 15.21
CA GLU A 239 -24.95 23.89 16.65
C GLU A 239 -23.78 24.50 17.45
N ILE A 240 -22.56 24.47 16.91
CA ILE A 240 -21.38 25.12 17.50
C ILE A 240 -21.59 26.63 17.53
N SER A 241 -22.04 27.24 16.43
CA SER A 241 -22.30 28.68 16.36
C SER A 241 -23.33 29.13 17.41
N ILE A 242 -24.41 28.35 17.63
CA ILE A 242 -25.40 28.65 18.68
C ILE A 242 -24.76 28.61 20.07
N LYS A 243 -23.94 27.59 20.35
CA LYS A 243 -23.27 27.45 21.65
C LYS A 243 -22.27 28.57 21.90
N ASP A 244 -21.51 28.98 20.88
CA ASP A 244 -20.57 30.10 20.99
C ASP A 244 -21.29 31.42 21.32
N GLU A 245 -22.44 31.68 20.70
CA GLU A 245 -23.28 32.83 21.06
C GLU A 245 -23.82 32.75 22.49
N GLU A 246 -24.18 31.55 22.95
CA GLU A 246 -24.61 31.33 24.34
C GLU A 246 -23.48 31.55 25.34
N HIS A 247 -22.29 31.01 25.06
CA HIS A 247 -21.11 31.23 25.86
C HIS A 247 -20.74 32.71 25.90
N ALA A 248 -20.78 33.42 24.77
CA ALA A 248 -20.56 34.86 24.71
C ALA A 248 -21.58 35.65 25.56
N ARG A 249 -22.87 35.28 25.53
CA ARG A 249 -23.90 35.87 26.41
C ARG A 249 -23.61 35.60 27.88
N ASN A 250 -23.21 34.38 28.24
CA ASN A 250 -22.89 34.01 29.61
C ASN A 250 -21.64 34.73 30.14
N ILE A 251 -20.61 34.89 29.30
CA ILE A 251 -19.42 35.67 29.63
C ILE A 251 -19.80 37.13 29.90
N LYS A 252 -20.61 37.75 29.03
CA LYS A 252 -21.09 39.12 29.23
C LYS A 252 -21.87 39.28 30.55
N LYS A 253 -22.77 38.33 30.87
CA LYS A 253 -23.49 38.33 32.15
C LYS A 253 -22.54 38.26 33.35
N LYS A 254 -21.53 37.38 33.30
CA LYS A 254 -20.53 37.25 34.37
C LYS A 254 -19.67 38.51 34.51
N MET A 255 -19.28 39.16 33.41
CA MET A 255 -18.54 40.44 33.46
C MET A 255 -19.34 41.52 34.19
N VAL A 256 -20.64 41.67 33.90
CA VAL A 256 -21.49 42.64 34.62
C VAL A 256 -21.55 42.35 36.12
N ILE A 257 -21.62 41.08 36.53
CA ILE A 257 -21.60 40.70 37.94
C ILE A 257 -20.25 41.04 38.58
N ILE A 258 -19.14 40.78 37.90
CA ILE A 258 -17.80 41.12 38.37
C ILE A 258 -17.68 42.64 38.56
N ASP A 259 -18.18 43.43 37.61
CA ASP A 259 -18.15 44.89 37.70
C ASP A 259 -19.00 45.42 38.87
N ASP A 260 -20.20 44.86 39.10
CA ASP A 260 -21.05 45.20 40.25
C ASP A 260 -20.37 44.84 41.59
N LEU A 261 -19.77 43.65 41.68
CA LEU A 261 -19.01 43.23 42.86
C LEU A 261 -17.79 44.12 43.09
N ASN A 262 -17.07 44.51 42.05
CA ASN A 262 -15.95 45.44 42.15
C ASN A 262 -16.39 46.84 42.60
N CYS A 263 -17.57 47.31 42.17
CA CYS A 263 -18.15 48.57 42.65
C CYS A 263 -18.54 48.49 44.13
N LYS A 264 -19.14 47.37 44.57
CA LYS A 264 -19.48 47.12 45.97
C LYS A 264 -18.24 46.96 46.87
N LEU A 265 -17.19 46.31 46.35
CA LEU A 265 -15.91 46.16 47.06
C LEU A 265 -15.25 47.53 47.28
N LYS A 266 -15.34 48.44 46.30
CA LYS A 266 -14.87 49.83 46.46
C LYS A 266 -15.69 50.63 47.48
N SER A 267 -16.95 50.26 47.75
CA SER A 267 -17.80 50.97 48.74
C SER A 267 -17.69 50.42 50.16
N TYR A 268 -17.18 49.20 50.35
CA TYR A 268 -17.06 48.54 51.65
C TYR A 268 -15.60 48.53 52.15
N SER A 269 -15.07 49.72 52.41
CA SER A 269 -13.82 49.91 53.15
C SER A 269 -14.11 50.36 54.58
N LEU A 270 -14.71 49.47 55.39
CA LEU A 270 -14.67 49.45 56.88
C LEU A 270 -15.73 48.47 57.41
N MET A 271 -15.38 47.21 57.69
CA MET A 271 -16.01 46.36 58.74
C MET A 271 -15.25 45.01 58.82
N VAL A 272 -14.58 44.77 59.95
CA VAL A 272 -13.66 43.64 60.19
C VAL A 272 -14.40 42.32 60.50
N ASP A 273 -15.64 42.38 61.00
CA ASP A 273 -16.41 41.17 61.37
C ASP A 273 -17.04 40.42 60.18
N GLU A 274 -17.27 41.10 59.05
CA GLU A 274 -17.72 40.43 57.82
C GLU A 274 -16.59 39.64 57.14
N ILE A 275 -15.34 40.06 57.35
CA ILE A 275 -14.16 39.41 56.78
C ILE A 275 -14.02 38.00 57.38
N SER A 276 -14.12 37.86 58.70
CA SER A 276 -14.06 36.56 59.37
C SER A 276 -15.15 35.58 58.91
N LYS A 277 -16.37 36.07 58.59
CA LYS A 277 -17.44 35.23 58.03
C LYS A 277 -17.18 34.85 56.57
N ARG A 278 -16.65 35.78 55.77
CA ARG A 278 -16.23 35.50 54.39
C ARG A 278 -15.09 34.49 54.36
N ASP A 279 -14.13 34.60 55.27
CA ASP A 279 -13.00 33.67 55.38
C ASP A 279 -13.46 32.25 55.77
N ALA A 280 -14.44 32.11 56.67
CA ALA A 280 -15.01 30.81 57.00
C ALA A 280 -15.72 30.15 55.81
N VAL A 281 -16.49 30.94 55.04
CA VAL A 281 -17.14 30.45 53.80
C VAL A 281 -16.08 30.09 52.75
N PHE A 282 -15.03 30.90 52.63
CA PHE A 282 -13.93 30.66 51.70
C PHE A 282 -13.19 29.35 52.03
N GLN A 283 -12.89 29.10 53.31
CA GLN A 283 -12.30 27.82 53.74
C GLN A 283 -13.21 26.62 53.45
N SER A 284 -14.53 26.76 53.65
CA SER A 284 -15.50 25.71 53.32
C SER A 284 -15.50 25.42 51.81
N LEU A 285 -15.59 26.46 50.98
CA LEU A 285 -15.57 26.32 49.51
C LEU A 285 -14.22 25.77 49.02
N GLN A 286 -13.11 26.13 49.67
CA GLN A 286 -11.79 25.60 49.32
C GLN A 286 -11.65 24.12 49.67
N THR A 287 -12.25 23.68 50.77
CA THR A 287 -12.34 22.25 51.15
C THR A 287 -13.18 21.48 50.14
N GLU A 288 -14.35 22.02 49.76
CA GLU A 288 -15.24 21.42 48.76
C GLU A 288 -14.57 21.35 47.38
N HIS A 289 -13.87 22.41 46.97
CA HIS A 289 -13.08 22.44 45.74
C HIS A 289 -11.98 21.37 45.77
N SER A 290 -11.27 21.20 46.89
CA SER A 290 -10.26 20.14 47.04
C SER A 290 -10.86 18.73 46.91
N MET A 291 -12.05 18.51 47.48
CA MET A 291 -12.78 17.24 47.34
C MET A 291 -13.18 16.97 45.89
N LEU A 292 -13.82 17.93 45.22
CA LEU A 292 -14.21 17.81 43.81
C LEU A 292 -13.00 17.61 42.89
N GLN A 293 -11.88 18.28 43.19
CA GLN A 293 -10.64 18.10 42.44
C GLN A 293 -10.08 16.67 42.60
N ASN A 294 -10.19 16.08 43.78
CA ASN A 294 -9.80 14.68 44.02
C ASN A 294 -10.75 13.69 43.33
N GLU A 295 -12.05 13.96 43.32
CA GLU A 295 -13.02 13.15 42.57
C GLU A 295 -12.80 13.23 41.06
N LEU A 296 -12.50 14.42 40.54
CA LEU A 296 -12.13 14.61 39.14
C LEU A 296 -10.89 13.81 38.76
N LYS A 297 -9.84 13.83 39.59
CA LYS A 297 -8.63 13.00 39.38
C LYS A 297 -8.95 11.51 39.37
N LYS A 298 -9.78 11.04 40.31
CA LYS A 298 -10.23 9.63 40.34
C LYS A 298 -11.01 9.25 39.08
N ALA A 299 -11.87 10.14 38.59
CA ALA A 299 -12.61 9.92 37.35
C ALA A 299 -11.68 9.89 36.13
N GLN A 300 -10.68 10.79 36.08
CA GLN A 300 -9.66 10.81 35.02
C GLN A 300 -8.83 9.52 34.97
N ILE A 301 -8.38 9.01 36.12
CA ILE A 301 -7.68 7.71 36.19
C ILE A 301 -8.58 6.59 35.67
N LYS A 302 -9.85 6.56 36.07
CA LYS A 302 -10.80 5.54 35.61
C LYS A 302 -11.07 5.62 34.10
N ILE A 303 -11.06 6.82 33.52
CA ILE A 303 -11.17 6.99 32.06
C ILE A 303 -9.94 6.41 31.37
N LEU A 304 -8.73 6.70 31.86
CA LEU A 304 -7.49 6.15 31.33
C LEU A 304 -7.45 4.62 31.40
N ASP A 305 -7.90 4.02 32.51
CA ASP A 305 -8.00 2.56 32.65
C ASP A 305 -8.95 1.95 31.60
N LEU A 306 -10.09 2.60 31.35
CA LEU A 306 -11.06 2.15 30.34
C LEU A 306 -10.52 2.33 28.90
N GLU A 307 -9.76 3.39 28.65
CA GLU A 307 -9.08 3.60 27.37
C GLU A 307 -7.99 2.54 27.11
N ASN A 308 -7.24 2.16 28.15
CA ASN A 308 -6.26 1.09 28.06
C ASN A 308 -6.93 -0.28 27.77
N ILE A 309 -8.01 -0.61 28.49
CA ILE A 309 -8.80 -1.83 28.22
C ILE A 309 -9.35 -1.85 26.79
N LYS A 310 -9.81 -0.69 26.28
CA LYS A 310 -10.27 -0.56 24.90
C LYS A 310 -9.16 -0.82 23.89
N LEU A 311 -7.94 -0.35 24.16
CA LEU A 311 -6.77 -0.56 23.32
C LEU A 311 -6.36 -2.04 23.28
N GLU A 312 -6.30 -2.69 24.45
CA GLU A 312 -6.03 -4.13 24.57
C GLU A 312 -7.07 -4.96 23.81
N PHE A 313 -8.35 -4.58 23.89
CA PHE A 313 -9.43 -5.25 23.17
C PHE A 313 -9.27 -5.12 21.64
N GLU A 314 -8.94 -3.94 21.12
CA GLU A 314 -8.69 -3.76 19.68
C GLU A 314 -7.46 -4.55 19.20
N GLN A 315 -6.40 -4.63 20.03
CA GLN A 315 -5.24 -5.47 19.72
C GLN A 315 -5.61 -6.96 19.66
N HIS A 316 -6.37 -7.46 20.63
CA HIS A 316 -6.86 -8.85 20.63
C HIS A 316 -7.77 -9.13 19.42
N LYS A 317 -8.63 -8.18 19.05
CA LYS A 317 -9.51 -8.26 17.88
C LYS A 317 -8.72 -8.33 16.57
N SER A 318 -7.67 -7.51 16.43
CA SER A 318 -6.74 -7.56 15.29
C SER A 318 -6.06 -8.93 15.19
N GLY A 319 -5.50 -9.46 16.29
CA GLY A 319 -4.85 -10.78 16.28
C GLY A 319 -5.81 -11.93 15.97
N THR A 320 -7.07 -11.83 16.44
CA THR A 320 -8.11 -12.81 16.11
C THR A 320 -8.47 -12.76 14.62
N LEU A 321 -8.59 -11.55 14.04
CA LEU A 321 -8.89 -11.37 12.62
C LEU A 321 -7.81 -11.99 11.73
N GLU A 322 -6.54 -11.81 12.07
CA GLU A 322 -5.40 -12.38 11.35
C GLU A 322 -5.39 -13.91 11.44
N THR A 323 -5.70 -14.46 12.62
CA THR A 323 -5.86 -15.91 12.81
C THR A 323 -6.99 -16.48 11.94
N VAL A 324 -8.14 -15.78 11.86
CA VAL A 324 -9.26 -16.17 10.99
C VAL A 324 -8.87 -16.11 9.51
N LYS A 325 -8.10 -15.10 9.10
CA LYS A 325 -7.59 -14.97 7.73
C LYS A 325 -6.68 -16.16 7.36
N MET A 326 -5.75 -16.53 8.23
CA MET A 326 -4.89 -17.71 8.01
C MET A 326 -5.71 -19.00 7.86
N TYR A 327 -6.72 -19.23 8.71
CA TYR A 327 -7.58 -20.41 8.58
C TYR A 327 -8.37 -20.43 7.27
N LYS A 328 -8.83 -19.27 6.79
CA LYS A 328 -9.52 -19.16 5.50
C LYS A 328 -8.60 -19.53 4.34
N GLU A 329 -7.35 -19.08 4.37
CA GLU A 329 -6.33 -19.41 3.36
C GLU A 329 -6.01 -20.92 3.37
N GLN A 330 -5.83 -21.52 4.55
CA GLN A 330 -5.61 -22.97 4.68
C GLN A 330 -6.78 -23.80 4.13
N ILE A 331 -8.02 -23.40 4.43
CA ILE A 331 -9.23 -24.05 3.89
C ILE A 331 -9.26 -23.94 2.35
N GLN A 332 -8.91 -22.77 1.81
CA GLN A 332 -8.89 -22.54 0.36
C GLN A 332 -7.81 -23.38 -0.35
N GLU A 333 -6.62 -23.49 0.23
CA GLU A 333 -5.56 -24.37 -0.26
C GLU A 333 -6.01 -25.83 -0.26
N MET A 334 -6.62 -26.30 0.83
CA MET A 334 -7.16 -27.65 0.91
C MET A 334 -8.24 -27.93 -0.14
N ASN A 335 -9.14 -26.97 -0.37
CA ASN A 335 -10.15 -27.08 -1.42
C ASN A 335 -9.54 -27.18 -2.82
N ASN A 336 -8.47 -26.44 -3.09
CA ASN A 336 -7.75 -26.54 -4.36
C ASN A 336 -7.11 -27.92 -4.53
N LYS A 337 -6.44 -28.44 -3.48
CA LYS A 337 -5.87 -29.79 -3.50
C LYS A 337 -6.93 -30.87 -3.73
N ILE A 338 -8.10 -30.75 -3.11
CA ILE A 338 -9.22 -31.69 -3.33
C ILE A 338 -9.69 -31.64 -4.79
N LYS A 339 -9.83 -30.44 -5.38
CA LYS A 339 -10.22 -30.28 -6.80
C LYS A 339 -9.18 -30.89 -7.75
N ASP A 340 -7.90 -30.74 -7.45
CA ASP A 340 -6.82 -31.30 -8.27
C ASP A 340 -6.78 -32.83 -8.18
N VAL A 341 -6.99 -33.40 -6.99
CA VAL A 341 -7.14 -34.85 -6.79
C VAL A 341 -8.39 -35.37 -7.51
N GLN A 342 -9.51 -34.65 -7.48
CA GLN A 342 -10.71 -35.02 -8.23
C GLN A 342 -10.46 -35.08 -9.74
N LYS A 343 -9.66 -34.16 -10.29
CA LYS A 343 -9.32 -34.15 -11.72
C LYS A 343 -8.35 -35.26 -12.12
N THR A 344 -7.41 -35.61 -11.25
CA THR A 344 -6.30 -36.52 -11.58
C THR A 344 -6.59 -37.99 -11.26
N VAL A 345 -7.45 -38.28 -10.28
CA VAL A 345 -7.69 -39.65 -9.80
C VAL A 345 -8.98 -40.28 -10.37
N PHE A 346 -9.88 -39.49 -10.96
CA PHE A 346 -11.18 -39.96 -11.45
C PHE A 346 -11.40 -39.84 -12.96
N GLN A 347 -10.35 -39.81 -13.79
CA GLN A 347 -10.55 -40.10 -15.21
C GLN A 347 -10.94 -41.58 -15.37
N PRO A 348 -12.08 -41.90 -16.02
CA PRO A 348 -12.43 -43.27 -16.34
C PRO A 348 -11.29 -43.88 -17.15
N VAL A 349 -10.73 -44.99 -16.69
CA VAL A 349 -9.77 -45.76 -17.48
C VAL A 349 -10.56 -46.40 -18.61
N ASP A 350 -10.41 -45.89 -19.83
CA ASP A 350 -10.94 -46.52 -21.04
C ASP A 350 -10.17 -47.82 -21.29
N LEU A 351 -10.67 -48.91 -20.72
CA LEU A 351 -10.20 -50.26 -20.98
C LEU A 351 -10.78 -50.75 -22.31
N SER A 352 -10.13 -50.40 -23.42
CA SER A 352 -10.28 -51.14 -24.67
C SER A 352 -9.65 -52.52 -24.53
N LEU A 353 -10.44 -53.47 -24.02
CA LEU A 353 -10.09 -54.88 -24.01
C LEU A 353 -10.40 -55.47 -25.38
N ALA A 354 -9.36 -55.64 -26.19
CA ALA A 354 -9.40 -56.54 -27.34
C ALA A 354 -9.61 -57.97 -26.81
N THR A 355 -10.78 -58.51 -27.12
CA THR A 355 -11.17 -59.90 -26.92
C THR A 355 -10.19 -60.83 -27.62
N GLU A 356 -9.53 -61.73 -26.88
CA GLU A 356 -9.28 -63.09 -27.34
C GLU A 356 -8.95 -64.04 -26.17
N ASN A 357 -9.72 -65.13 -26.10
CA ASN A 357 -9.63 -66.31 -25.25
C ASN A 357 -10.09 -66.23 -23.78
N GLU A 358 -11.41 -66.29 -23.65
CA GLU A 358 -12.16 -66.61 -22.43
C GLU A 358 -12.10 -68.12 -22.13
N SER A 359 -11.36 -68.57 -21.11
CA SER A 359 -11.67 -69.80 -20.34
C SER A 359 -10.74 -70.08 -19.14
N SER A 360 -10.10 -69.08 -18.53
CA SER A 360 -9.39 -69.26 -17.25
C SER A 360 -10.20 -68.69 -16.07
N SER A 361 -10.26 -69.43 -14.96
CA SER A 361 -10.91 -68.96 -13.72
C SER A 361 -10.31 -67.65 -13.17
N GLU A 362 -9.10 -67.31 -13.61
CA GLU A 362 -8.38 -66.07 -13.27
C GLU A 362 -9.05 -64.84 -13.91
N TYR A 363 -9.63 -64.96 -15.11
CA TYR A 363 -10.35 -63.86 -15.77
C TYR A 363 -11.64 -63.48 -15.03
N SER A 364 -12.36 -64.49 -14.53
CA SER A 364 -13.56 -64.26 -13.70
C SER A 364 -13.22 -63.53 -12.39
N THR A 365 -12.09 -63.90 -11.77
CA THR A 365 -11.57 -63.25 -10.55
C THR A 365 -11.13 -61.81 -10.82
N TYR A 366 -10.49 -61.56 -11.96
CA TYR A 366 -10.10 -60.21 -12.39
C TYR A 366 -11.32 -59.31 -12.63
N ILE A 367 -12.34 -59.77 -13.37
CA ILE A 367 -13.57 -59.00 -13.59
C ILE A 367 -14.30 -58.73 -12.28
N ALA A 368 -14.32 -59.68 -11.34
CA ALA A 368 -14.92 -59.48 -10.02
C ALA A 368 -14.18 -58.38 -9.24
N ASN A 369 -12.86 -58.33 -9.30
CA ASN A 369 -12.04 -57.31 -8.66
C ASN A 369 -12.21 -55.92 -9.32
N VAL A 370 -12.26 -55.85 -10.66
CA VAL A 370 -12.52 -54.59 -11.39
C VAL A 370 -13.90 -54.02 -11.02
N LYS A 371 -14.94 -54.87 -10.99
CA LYS A 371 -16.29 -54.45 -10.55
C LYS A 371 -16.32 -54.02 -9.08
N ARG A 372 -15.49 -54.61 -8.22
CA ARG A 372 -15.35 -54.20 -6.82
C ARG A 372 -14.68 -52.83 -6.73
N TYR A 373 -13.63 -52.61 -7.51
CA TYR A 373 -12.92 -51.33 -7.60
C TYR A 373 -13.84 -50.21 -8.07
N ASP A 374 -14.60 -50.45 -9.14
CA ASP A 374 -15.56 -49.50 -9.70
C ASP A 374 -16.66 -49.11 -8.70
N ARG A 375 -17.24 -50.10 -7.98
CA ARG A 375 -18.20 -49.82 -6.91
C ARG A 375 -17.60 -49.02 -5.76
N THR A 376 -16.36 -49.33 -5.34
CA THR A 376 -15.68 -48.62 -4.26
C THR A 376 -15.34 -47.18 -4.67
N LEU A 377 -14.91 -46.95 -5.92
CA LEU A 377 -14.67 -45.60 -6.46
C LEU A 377 -15.97 -44.79 -6.55
N LYS A 378 -17.06 -45.41 -7.01
CA LYS A 378 -18.38 -44.76 -7.07
C LYS A 378 -18.86 -44.37 -5.67
N HIS A 379 -18.76 -45.27 -4.70
CA HIS A 379 -19.10 -44.98 -3.30
C HIS A 379 -18.23 -43.87 -2.71
N LEU A 380 -16.92 -43.88 -2.99
CA LEU A 380 -16.01 -42.82 -2.54
C LEU A 380 -16.35 -41.47 -3.18
N SER A 381 -16.70 -41.44 -4.46
CA SER A 381 -17.11 -40.24 -5.19
C SER A 381 -18.42 -39.66 -4.64
N GLU A 382 -19.45 -40.50 -4.46
CA GLU A 382 -20.72 -40.11 -3.84
C GLU A 382 -20.51 -39.58 -2.43
N TYR A 383 -19.64 -40.25 -1.66
CA TYR A 383 -19.28 -39.83 -0.31
C TYR A 383 -18.54 -38.49 -0.26
N LEU A 384 -17.54 -38.28 -1.13
CA LEU A 384 -16.82 -37.01 -1.25
C LEU A 384 -17.73 -35.87 -1.68
N ASN A 385 -18.69 -36.13 -2.56
CA ASN A 385 -19.70 -35.13 -2.94
C ASN A 385 -20.63 -34.78 -1.78
N ALA A 386 -21.11 -35.77 -1.03
CA ALA A 386 -21.93 -35.54 0.17
C ALA A 386 -21.15 -34.74 1.24
N LEU A 387 -19.87 -35.04 1.41
CA LEU A 387 -18.97 -34.36 2.34
C LEU A 387 -18.71 -32.90 1.91
N THR A 388 -18.49 -32.68 0.62
CA THR A 388 -18.28 -31.33 0.04
C THR A 388 -19.52 -30.46 0.21
N ASN A 389 -20.70 -31.00 -0.12
CA ASN A 389 -21.96 -30.28 0.01
C ASN A 389 -22.30 -30.01 1.48
N GLY A 390 -22.13 -31.01 2.36
CA GLY A 390 -22.39 -30.87 3.80
C GLY A 390 -21.46 -29.87 4.49
N LEU A 391 -20.18 -29.79 4.10
CA LEU A 391 -19.26 -28.77 4.60
C LEU A 391 -19.64 -27.37 4.09
N SER A 392 -20.02 -27.25 2.82
CA SER A 392 -20.46 -25.98 2.22
C SER A 392 -21.68 -25.41 2.94
N ASP A 393 -22.73 -26.22 3.14
CA ASP A 393 -23.97 -25.78 3.81
C ASP A 393 -23.70 -25.36 5.26
N SER A 394 -22.85 -26.11 5.96
CA SER A 394 -22.49 -25.83 7.34
C SER A 394 -21.65 -24.56 7.48
N LEU A 395 -20.76 -24.29 6.53
CA LEU A 395 -19.97 -23.05 6.46
C LEU A 395 -20.87 -21.85 6.19
N VAL A 396 -21.80 -21.96 5.23
CA VAL A 396 -22.79 -20.91 4.94
C VAL A 396 -23.62 -20.60 6.19
N HIS A 397 -24.05 -21.62 6.92
CA HIS A 397 -24.80 -21.43 8.16
C HIS A 397 -23.97 -20.73 9.26
N SER A 398 -22.70 -21.12 9.43
CA SER A 398 -21.78 -20.49 10.39
C SER A 398 -21.51 -19.03 10.04
N LEU A 399 -21.30 -18.72 8.75
CA LEU A 399 -21.12 -17.36 8.26
C LEU A 399 -22.38 -16.51 8.48
N GLY A 400 -23.57 -17.10 8.35
CA GLY A 400 -24.84 -16.42 8.67
C GLY A 400 -24.93 -16.02 10.15
N VAL A 401 -24.54 -16.90 11.08
CA VAL A 401 -24.50 -16.58 12.51
C VAL A 401 -23.47 -15.49 12.81
N VAL A 402 -22.28 -15.57 12.22
CA VAL A 402 -21.23 -14.54 12.38
C VAL A 402 -21.68 -13.18 11.83
N ALA A 403 -22.33 -13.14 10.66
CA ALA A 403 -22.90 -11.90 10.12
C ALA A 403 -23.95 -11.30 11.07
N SER A 404 -24.84 -12.14 11.62
CA SER A 404 -25.84 -11.70 12.60
C SER A 404 -25.21 -11.15 13.88
N LEU A 405 -24.05 -11.68 14.28
CA LEU A 405 -23.27 -11.18 15.41
C LEU A 405 -22.60 -9.83 15.10
N HIS A 406 -22.18 -9.62 13.85
CA HIS A 406 -21.51 -8.39 13.41
C HIS A 406 -22.47 -7.20 13.34
N ASP A 407 -23.74 -7.44 13.01
CA ASP A 407 -24.78 -6.39 12.91
C ASP A 407 -25.20 -5.80 14.27
N TYR A 408 -24.81 -6.43 15.39
CA TYR A 408 -25.06 -5.86 16.71
C TYR A 408 -24.13 -4.68 16.98
N LYS A 409 -24.67 -3.46 16.83
CA LYS A 409 -24.05 -2.27 17.43
C LYS A 409 -24.00 -2.45 18.95
N LEU A 410 -22.79 -2.46 19.51
CA LEU A 410 -22.51 -2.60 20.96
C LEU A 410 -23.27 -1.61 21.85
N GLU A 411 -23.78 -0.51 21.28
CA GLU A 411 -24.51 0.52 22.00
C GLU A 411 -25.98 0.17 22.35
N ARG A 412 -26.57 -0.90 21.77
CA ARG A 412 -27.99 -1.27 22.03
C ARG A 412 -28.30 -2.76 22.18
N ALA A 413 -27.37 -3.67 21.93
CA ALA A 413 -27.60 -5.10 22.12
C ALA A 413 -27.38 -5.49 23.59
N SER A 414 -28.30 -6.25 24.19
CA SER A 414 -28.05 -6.83 25.51
C SER A 414 -26.89 -7.82 25.40
N ILE A 415 -25.95 -7.76 26.34
CA ILE A 415 -24.79 -8.66 26.46
C ILE A 415 -25.25 -10.14 26.35
N ASP A 416 -26.45 -10.44 26.82
CA ASP A 416 -27.04 -11.79 26.78
C ASP A 416 -27.32 -12.30 25.36
N ARG A 417 -27.70 -11.41 24.42
CA ARG A 417 -27.91 -11.81 23.01
C ARG A 417 -26.61 -12.17 22.31
N VAL A 418 -25.55 -11.39 22.56
CA VAL A 418 -24.21 -11.68 22.03
C VAL A 418 -23.67 -12.98 22.62
N LYS A 419 -23.84 -13.18 23.94
CA LYS A 419 -23.47 -14.45 24.61
C LYS A 419 -24.23 -15.64 24.03
N SER A 420 -25.54 -15.50 23.78
CA SER A 420 -26.36 -16.56 23.17
C SER A 420 -25.86 -16.91 21.76
N GLY A 421 -25.60 -15.91 20.91
CA GLY A 421 -25.10 -16.15 19.55
C GLY A 421 -23.69 -16.75 19.51
N LEU A 422 -22.80 -16.35 20.43
CA LEU A 422 -21.49 -16.99 20.59
C LEU A 422 -21.60 -18.44 21.08
N SER A 423 -22.53 -18.72 21.99
CA SER A 423 -22.80 -20.09 22.44
C SER A 423 -23.34 -20.98 21.33
N GLU A 424 -24.22 -20.44 20.48
CA GLU A 424 -24.75 -21.12 19.31
C GLU A 424 -23.63 -21.42 18.28
N LEU A 425 -22.79 -20.42 17.99
CA LEU A 425 -21.63 -20.58 17.11
C LEU A 425 -20.68 -21.65 17.63
N ARG A 426 -20.37 -21.64 18.93
CA ARG A 426 -19.54 -22.66 19.57
C ARG A 426 -20.11 -24.07 19.40
N LEU A 427 -21.41 -24.25 19.65
CA LEU A 427 -22.07 -25.54 19.52
C LEU A 427 -22.06 -26.04 18.06
N MET A 428 -22.21 -25.11 17.11
CA MET A 428 -22.13 -25.39 15.68
C MET A 428 -20.74 -25.87 15.26
N ILE A 429 -19.68 -25.18 15.70
CA ILE A 429 -18.28 -25.57 15.44
C ILE A 429 -17.99 -26.95 16.04
N GLU A 430 -18.46 -27.22 17.26
CA GLU A 430 -18.24 -28.51 17.90
C GLU A 430 -18.94 -29.66 17.15
N LYS A 431 -20.16 -29.42 16.64
CA LYS A 431 -20.89 -30.36 15.79
C LYS A 431 -20.17 -30.59 14.46
N GLN A 432 -19.66 -29.54 13.83
CA GLN A 432 -18.85 -29.64 12.61
C GLN A 432 -17.59 -30.48 12.83
N HIS A 433 -16.87 -30.21 13.91
CA HIS A 433 -15.66 -30.95 14.27
C HIS A 433 -15.93 -32.45 14.46
N LYS A 434 -17.00 -32.81 15.20
CA LYS A 434 -17.42 -34.21 15.37
C LYS A 434 -17.75 -34.88 14.04
N THR A 435 -18.42 -34.15 13.14
CA THR A 435 -18.79 -34.65 11.81
C THR A 435 -17.54 -34.86 10.94
N ALA A 436 -16.59 -33.92 10.96
CA ALA A 436 -15.33 -34.03 10.24
C ALA A 436 -14.49 -35.23 10.71
N ILE A 437 -14.40 -35.47 12.02
CA ILE A 437 -13.71 -36.64 12.57
C ILE A 437 -14.36 -37.94 12.11
N SER A 438 -15.69 -38.05 12.20
CA SER A 438 -16.43 -39.20 11.70
C SER A 438 -16.11 -39.45 10.22
N ASN A 439 -16.08 -38.38 9.44
CA ASN A 439 -15.82 -38.48 8.01
C ASN A 439 -14.39 -38.92 7.68
N ILE A 440 -13.39 -38.39 8.39
CA ILE A 440 -11.99 -38.84 8.29
C ILE A 440 -11.90 -40.35 8.58
N GLY A 441 -12.66 -40.84 9.57
CA GLY A 441 -12.77 -42.27 9.87
C GLY A 441 -13.28 -43.10 8.69
N GLN A 442 -14.30 -42.63 7.98
CA GLN A 442 -14.87 -43.33 6.82
C GLN A 442 -13.93 -43.32 5.60
N VAL A 443 -13.25 -42.20 5.35
CA VAL A 443 -12.22 -42.12 4.29
C VAL A 443 -11.07 -43.08 4.59
N ARG A 444 -10.57 -43.10 5.84
CA ARG A 444 -9.54 -44.06 6.26
C ARG A 444 -9.99 -45.51 6.09
N GLY A 445 -11.23 -45.84 6.47
CA GLY A 445 -11.79 -47.17 6.26
C GLY A 445 -11.82 -47.57 4.78
N THR A 446 -12.14 -46.62 3.89
CA THR A 446 -12.17 -46.87 2.45
C THR A 446 -10.75 -47.03 1.87
N LEU A 447 -9.77 -46.26 2.35
CA LEU A 447 -8.36 -46.40 1.98
C LEU A 447 -7.81 -47.79 2.35
N VAL A 448 -8.14 -48.30 3.53
CA VAL A 448 -7.74 -49.66 3.94
C VAL A 448 -8.30 -50.73 3.00
N ILE A 449 -9.52 -50.55 2.47
CA ILE A 449 -10.10 -51.45 1.47
C ILE A 449 -9.28 -51.39 0.17
N PHE A 450 -8.91 -50.20 -0.30
CA PHE A 450 -8.06 -50.03 -1.50
C PHE A 450 -6.68 -50.64 -1.32
N GLU A 451 -6.03 -50.43 -0.18
CA GLU A 451 -4.73 -51.06 0.14
C GLU A 451 -4.82 -52.58 0.09
N GLY A 452 -5.91 -53.17 0.60
CA GLY A 452 -6.19 -54.60 0.49
C GLY A 452 -6.28 -55.06 -0.96
N ILE A 453 -7.05 -54.36 -1.80
CA ILE A 453 -7.21 -54.72 -3.22
C ILE A 453 -5.86 -54.60 -3.98
N PHE A 454 -5.07 -53.57 -3.71
CA PHE A 454 -3.74 -53.42 -4.31
C PHE A 454 -2.78 -54.52 -3.88
N LYS A 455 -2.84 -54.94 -2.61
CA LYS A 455 -2.04 -56.05 -2.11
C LYS A 455 -2.40 -57.36 -2.81
N ASP A 456 -3.69 -57.65 -2.95
CA ASP A 456 -4.19 -58.84 -3.66
C ASP A 456 -3.77 -58.82 -5.14
N TYR A 457 -3.86 -57.66 -5.80
CA TYR A 457 -3.41 -57.48 -7.18
C TYR A 457 -1.89 -57.68 -7.34
N ASN A 458 -1.09 -57.14 -6.41
CA ASN A 458 0.35 -57.34 -6.40
C ASN A 458 0.74 -58.82 -6.16
N GLU A 459 -0.01 -59.56 -5.34
CA GLU A 459 0.20 -60.99 -5.18
C GLU A 459 -0.13 -61.78 -6.45
N LEU A 460 -1.20 -61.39 -7.17
CA LEU A 460 -1.55 -61.97 -8.48
C LEU A 460 -0.46 -61.71 -9.53
N LEU A 461 0.06 -60.48 -9.60
CA LEU A 461 1.18 -60.10 -10.47
C LEU A 461 2.46 -60.88 -10.15
N LYS A 462 2.80 -61.05 -8.87
CA LYS A 462 3.98 -61.85 -8.49
C LYS A 462 3.84 -63.31 -8.94
N LYS A 463 2.63 -63.88 -8.83
CA LYS A 463 2.34 -65.27 -9.27
C LYS A 463 2.38 -65.43 -10.80
N SER A 464 1.99 -64.41 -11.57
CA SER A 464 2.04 -64.45 -13.03
C SER A 464 3.47 -64.24 -13.58
N VAL A 465 4.29 -63.40 -12.94
CA VAL A 465 5.68 -63.16 -13.33
C VAL A 465 6.58 -64.37 -13.07
N THR A 466 6.32 -65.18 -12.03
CA THR A 466 7.08 -66.41 -11.76
C THR A 466 6.85 -67.56 -12.74
N LYS A 467 5.92 -67.43 -13.71
CA LYS A 467 5.63 -68.48 -14.71
C LYS A 467 6.34 -68.30 -16.05
N THR A 468 7.08 -67.21 -16.26
CA THR A 468 7.60 -66.85 -17.60
C THR A 468 9.13 -66.88 -17.65
N GLU A 469 9.72 -68.06 -17.49
CA GLU A 469 11.13 -68.31 -17.81
C GLU A 469 11.29 -68.52 -19.32
N ASN A 470 11.65 -67.48 -20.10
CA ASN A 470 12.44 -67.55 -21.36
C ASN A 470 12.54 -66.23 -22.16
N VAL A 471 12.86 -65.07 -21.56
CA VAL A 471 13.09 -63.83 -22.35
C VAL A 471 14.29 -62.99 -21.88
N PRO A 472 15.56 -63.47 -21.93
CA PRO A 472 16.70 -62.66 -21.44
C PRO A 472 17.19 -61.61 -22.46
N ALA A 473 17.07 -61.87 -23.77
CA ALA A 473 17.72 -61.06 -24.79
C ALA A 473 16.94 -59.78 -25.17
N GLN A 474 15.61 -59.83 -25.23
CA GLN A 474 14.79 -58.66 -25.55
C GLN A 474 14.71 -57.66 -24.38
N LEU A 475 14.75 -58.14 -23.13
CA LEU A 475 14.71 -57.29 -21.95
C LEU A 475 16.01 -56.46 -21.81
N SER A 476 17.15 -57.06 -22.13
CA SER A 476 18.45 -56.36 -22.07
C SER A 476 18.57 -55.26 -23.13
N ALA A 477 18.01 -55.47 -24.32
CA ALA A 477 17.96 -54.45 -25.37
C ALA A 477 16.99 -53.31 -25.01
N ALA A 478 15.83 -53.62 -24.42
CA ALA A 478 14.87 -52.63 -23.95
C ALA A 478 15.40 -51.78 -22.79
N LEU A 479 16.17 -52.37 -21.87
CA LEU A 479 16.81 -51.64 -20.78
C LEU A 479 17.88 -50.67 -21.28
N LEU A 480 18.71 -51.08 -22.24
CA LEU A 480 19.70 -50.21 -22.88
C LEU A 480 19.05 -49.04 -23.65
N ALA A 481 17.96 -49.31 -24.38
CA ALA A 481 17.20 -48.27 -25.07
C ALA A 481 16.59 -47.26 -24.08
N ARG A 482 16.05 -47.73 -22.95
CA ARG A 482 15.54 -46.85 -21.90
C ARG A 482 16.63 -46.05 -21.20
N GLU A 483 17.82 -46.61 -21.05
CA GLU A 483 18.95 -45.92 -20.43
C GLU A 483 19.47 -44.78 -21.31
N GLN A 484 19.49 -44.98 -22.64
CA GLN A 484 19.74 -43.90 -23.61
C GLN A 484 18.66 -42.81 -23.56
N GLU A 485 17.39 -43.19 -23.45
CA GLU A 485 16.27 -42.24 -23.32
C GLU A 485 16.35 -41.42 -22.02
N ILE A 486 16.66 -42.05 -20.89
CA ILE A 486 16.87 -41.36 -19.61
C ILE A 486 18.05 -40.39 -19.70
N THR A 487 19.11 -40.75 -20.42
CA THR A 487 20.28 -39.90 -20.58
C THR A 487 19.97 -38.69 -21.46
N ALA A 488 19.18 -38.86 -22.53
CA ALA A 488 18.68 -37.78 -23.36
C ALA A 488 17.75 -36.84 -22.59
N LEU A 489 16.79 -37.38 -21.83
CA LEU A 489 15.88 -36.58 -20.99
C LEU A 489 16.63 -35.81 -19.89
N ARG A 490 17.72 -36.35 -19.35
CA ARG A 490 18.58 -35.61 -18.39
C ARG A 490 19.32 -34.44 -19.04
N ALA A 491 19.71 -34.56 -20.30
CA ALA A 491 20.33 -33.46 -21.04
C ALA A 491 19.31 -32.34 -21.32
N GLU A 492 18.08 -32.68 -21.71
CA GLU A 492 16.99 -31.70 -21.88
C GLU A 492 16.60 -31.01 -20.56
N LEU A 493 16.72 -31.71 -19.42
CA LEU A 493 16.49 -31.14 -18.09
C LEU A 493 17.54 -30.09 -17.72
N ALA A 494 18.80 -30.31 -18.12
CA ALA A 494 19.88 -29.33 -17.90
C ALA A 494 19.64 -28.04 -18.70
N ASP A 495 19.11 -28.14 -19.92
CA ASP A 495 18.71 -26.97 -20.73
C ASP A 495 17.51 -26.24 -20.10
N CYS A 496 16.57 -26.97 -19.52
CA CYS A 496 15.44 -26.36 -18.79
C CYS A 496 15.92 -25.56 -17.55
N ASP A 497 16.92 -26.05 -16.84
CA ASP A 497 17.48 -25.34 -15.68
C ASP A 497 18.27 -24.09 -16.10
N LEU A 498 18.98 -24.13 -17.23
CA LEU A 498 19.63 -22.97 -17.82
C LEU A 498 18.61 -21.89 -18.23
N LEU A 499 17.54 -22.29 -18.92
CA LEU A 499 16.45 -21.37 -19.29
C LEU A 499 15.74 -20.79 -18.08
N ARG A 500 15.59 -21.56 -16.99
CA ARG A 500 15.03 -21.07 -15.73
C ARG A 500 15.93 -20.01 -15.10
N ALA A 501 17.24 -20.27 -15.01
CA ALA A 501 18.21 -19.29 -14.52
C ALA A 501 18.23 -18.00 -15.37
N GLN A 502 18.09 -18.12 -16.70
CA GLN A 502 17.98 -16.97 -17.59
C GLN A 502 16.69 -16.18 -17.36
N ALA A 503 15.54 -16.86 -17.19
CA ALA A 503 14.28 -16.20 -16.88
C ALA A 503 14.31 -15.48 -15.53
N ASP A 504 14.97 -16.06 -14.53
CA ASP A 504 15.16 -15.45 -13.21
C ASP A 504 16.07 -14.21 -13.28
N SER A 505 17.14 -14.25 -14.09
CA SER A 505 17.99 -13.08 -14.35
C SER A 505 17.20 -11.93 -14.99
N TYR A 506 16.42 -12.21 -16.03
CA TYR A 506 15.61 -11.17 -16.68
C TYR A 506 14.53 -10.61 -15.78
N ARG A 507 13.97 -11.44 -14.91
CA ARG A 507 13.02 -10.98 -13.90
C ARG A 507 13.69 -10.03 -12.91
N SER A 508 14.87 -10.39 -12.40
CA SER A 508 15.65 -9.54 -11.50
C SER A 508 16.02 -8.20 -12.15
N ASP A 509 16.47 -8.22 -13.41
CA ASP A 509 16.82 -6.99 -14.15
C ASP A 509 15.60 -6.10 -14.37
N PHE A 510 14.44 -6.71 -14.66
CA PHE A 510 13.19 -5.98 -14.81
C PHE A 510 12.72 -5.34 -13.49
N GLU A 511 12.81 -6.08 -12.37
CA GLU A 511 12.46 -5.58 -11.05
C GLU A 511 13.38 -4.40 -10.64
N ALA A 512 14.68 -4.50 -10.90
CA ALA A 512 15.64 -3.42 -10.65
C ALA A 512 15.39 -2.17 -11.50
N GLU A 513 15.09 -2.32 -12.80
CA GLU A 513 14.73 -1.20 -13.68
C GLU A 513 13.41 -0.54 -13.24
N ARG A 514 12.45 -1.33 -12.74
CA ARG A 514 11.18 -0.81 -12.21
C ARG A 514 11.43 0.05 -10.97
N GLU A 515 12.20 -0.44 -10.01
CA GLU A 515 12.57 0.30 -8.80
C GLU A 515 13.33 1.60 -9.13
N ALA A 516 14.27 1.54 -10.07
CA ALA A 516 14.98 2.73 -10.54
C ALA A 516 14.03 3.78 -11.16
N ARG A 517 13.00 3.34 -11.91
CA ARG A 517 12.00 4.25 -12.49
C ARG A 517 11.07 4.85 -11.46
N GLU A 518 10.62 4.06 -10.48
CA GLU A 518 9.81 4.55 -9.36
C GLU A 518 10.57 5.63 -8.58
N LYS A 519 11.86 5.37 -8.30
CA LYS A 519 12.73 6.36 -7.65
C LYS A 519 12.84 7.66 -8.46
N MET A 520 13.14 7.58 -9.76
CA MET A 520 13.20 8.77 -10.62
C MET A 520 11.87 9.52 -10.71
N ALA A 521 10.73 8.81 -10.69
CA ALA A 521 9.42 9.43 -10.69
C ALA A 521 9.17 10.23 -9.40
N SER A 522 9.50 9.65 -8.24
CA SER A 522 9.38 10.34 -6.94
C SER A 522 10.31 11.56 -6.81
N GLU A 523 11.54 11.47 -7.32
CA GLU A 523 12.50 12.59 -7.37
C GLU A 523 11.97 13.72 -8.27
N LYS A 524 11.40 13.37 -9.43
CA LYS A 524 10.76 14.34 -10.33
C LYS A 524 9.59 15.06 -9.67
N GLU A 525 8.74 14.36 -8.93
CA GLU A 525 7.61 14.97 -8.22
C GLU A 525 8.06 15.90 -7.08
N THR A 526 9.10 15.51 -6.36
CA THR A 526 9.75 16.34 -5.34
C THR A 526 10.26 17.65 -5.97
N ILE A 527 11.01 17.56 -7.07
CA ILE A 527 11.53 18.73 -7.79
C ILE A 527 10.39 19.64 -8.30
N LEU A 528 9.30 19.05 -8.83
CA LEU A 528 8.14 19.85 -9.27
C LEU A 528 7.45 20.56 -8.11
N THR A 529 7.37 19.93 -6.95
CA THR A 529 6.78 20.51 -5.74
C THR A 529 7.63 21.65 -5.20
N ASP A 530 8.95 21.48 -5.18
CA ASP A 530 9.91 22.52 -4.83
C ASP A 530 9.83 23.70 -5.79
N LEU A 531 9.76 23.43 -7.10
CA LEU A 531 9.61 24.46 -8.12
C LEU A 531 8.32 25.27 -7.94
N ARG A 532 7.18 24.61 -7.68
CA ARG A 532 5.91 25.30 -7.36
C ARG A 532 6.02 26.16 -6.10
N THR A 533 6.74 25.68 -5.09
CA THR A 533 6.92 26.40 -3.82
C THR A 533 7.83 27.62 -3.99
N ALA A 534 8.92 27.47 -4.74
CA ALA A 534 9.80 28.55 -5.13
C ALA A 534 9.05 29.61 -5.96
N GLN A 535 8.25 29.20 -6.96
CA GLN A 535 7.42 30.10 -7.76
C GLN A 535 6.41 30.87 -6.89
N ARG A 536 5.73 30.21 -5.94
CA ARG A 536 4.83 30.89 -4.99
C ARG A 536 5.57 31.93 -4.16
N LYS A 537 6.77 31.60 -3.66
CA LYS A 537 7.59 32.52 -2.88
C LYS A 537 8.09 33.71 -3.69
N ILE A 538 8.49 33.49 -4.94
CA ILE A 538 8.84 34.57 -5.88
C ILE A 538 7.63 35.49 -6.09
N LYS A 539 6.45 34.92 -6.33
CA LYS A 539 5.21 35.71 -6.51
C LYS A 539 4.88 36.53 -5.26
N GLU A 540 4.99 35.92 -4.07
CA GLU A 540 4.76 36.60 -2.79
C GLU A 540 5.74 37.76 -2.58
N LEU A 541 7.04 37.52 -2.77
CA LEU A 541 8.05 38.59 -2.67
C LEU A 541 7.84 39.69 -3.72
N THR A 542 7.37 39.32 -4.92
CA THR A 542 7.03 40.30 -5.98
C THR A 542 5.84 41.16 -5.56
N ASN A 543 4.81 40.55 -4.94
CA ASN A 543 3.68 41.29 -4.40
C ASN A 543 4.10 42.22 -3.27
N GLN A 544 4.95 41.75 -2.34
CA GLN A 544 5.49 42.58 -1.25
C GLN A 544 6.32 43.76 -1.78
N LEU A 545 7.11 43.55 -2.83
CA LEU A 545 7.83 44.64 -3.50
C LEU A 545 6.87 45.65 -4.14
N GLU A 546 5.80 45.20 -4.77
CA GLU A 546 4.79 46.09 -5.35
C GLU A 546 3.99 46.83 -4.27
N GLU A 547 3.69 46.19 -3.14
CA GLU A 547 3.05 46.84 -1.99
C GLU A 547 3.95 47.94 -1.39
N ILE A 548 5.26 47.68 -1.24
CA ILE A 548 6.25 48.69 -0.84
C ILE A 548 6.33 49.82 -1.89
N ARG A 549 6.22 49.49 -3.18
CA ARG A 549 6.20 50.49 -4.26
C ARG A 549 5.04 51.46 -4.13
N ILE A 550 3.85 50.94 -3.77
CA ILE A 550 2.62 51.72 -3.59
C ILE A 550 2.68 52.54 -2.29
N LEU A 551 3.06 51.91 -1.17
CA LEU A 551 3.05 52.53 0.16
C LEU A 551 4.23 53.49 0.40
N SER A 552 5.36 53.29 -0.26
CA SER A 552 6.58 54.08 -0.04
C SER A 552 7.41 54.25 -1.33
N PRO A 553 6.94 55.07 -2.29
CA PRO A 553 7.57 55.23 -3.61
C PRO A 553 9.04 55.69 -3.55
N GLY A 554 9.42 56.48 -2.53
CA GLY A 554 10.78 56.96 -2.32
C GLY A 554 11.75 55.87 -1.85
N LEU A 555 11.29 54.95 -1.00
CA LEU A 555 12.09 53.83 -0.49
C LEU A 555 12.29 52.76 -1.58
N HIS A 556 11.22 52.45 -2.32
CA HIS A 556 11.29 51.55 -3.47
C HIS A 556 12.30 52.04 -4.52
N LYS A 557 12.29 53.36 -4.84
CA LYS A 557 13.29 53.96 -5.76
C LYS A 557 14.72 53.82 -5.25
N SER A 558 14.96 53.91 -3.94
CA SER A 558 16.31 53.77 -3.38
C SER A 558 16.83 52.32 -3.36
N VAL A 559 15.94 51.33 -3.25
CA VAL A 559 16.30 49.90 -3.19
C VAL A 559 16.41 49.29 -4.59
N THR A 560 15.56 49.70 -5.55
CA THR A 560 15.63 49.19 -6.93
C THR A 560 16.56 50.00 -7.84
N SER A 561 16.95 51.23 -7.45
CA SER A 561 17.94 52.02 -8.18
C SER A 561 19.36 51.69 -7.72
N LYS A 562 19.88 50.55 -8.17
CA LYS A 562 21.32 50.28 -8.16
C LYS A 562 21.81 50.12 -9.60
N ARG A 563 22.28 51.26 -10.13
CA ARG A 563 23.37 51.45 -11.10
C ARG A 563 23.32 50.61 -12.38
N GLU A 564 22.85 51.23 -13.45
CA GLU A 564 23.18 50.83 -14.83
C GLU A 564 24.70 50.71 -15.01
N PRO A 565 25.21 49.65 -15.67
CA PRO A 565 26.60 49.62 -16.12
C PRO A 565 26.74 50.51 -17.35
N THR A 566 27.38 51.66 -17.15
CA THR A 566 27.82 52.57 -18.20
C THR A 566 28.75 51.87 -19.19
N LYS A 567 28.42 51.97 -20.48
CA LYS A 567 29.32 51.73 -21.61
C LYS A 567 30.60 52.59 -21.47
N SER A 568 31.78 51.99 -21.58
CA SER A 568 33.02 52.67 -21.96
C SER A 568 33.99 51.69 -22.59
N THR A 569 34.34 51.98 -23.83
CA THR A 569 35.34 51.29 -24.66
C THR A 569 36.73 51.88 -24.39
N ALA A 570 37.75 51.01 -24.46
CA ALA A 570 39.16 51.26 -24.85
C ALA A 570 40.29 51.26 -23.78
N VAL A 571 41.08 50.16 -23.85
CA VAL A 571 42.56 50.06 -24.01
C VAL A 571 43.51 50.34 -22.82
N SER A 572 44.25 49.28 -22.45
CA SER A 572 45.63 49.09 -21.92
C SER A 572 46.18 50.05 -20.84
N THR A 573 46.88 49.65 -19.76
CA THR A 573 47.93 48.62 -19.62
C THR A 573 48.22 48.36 -18.11
N THR A 574 48.57 47.11 -17.78
CA THR A 574 49.45 46.63 -16.68
C THR A 574 49.11 46.80 -15.18
N THR A 575 49.09 45.61 -14.52
CA THR A 575 49.51 45.26 -13.13
C THR A 575 48.78 45.95 -11.97
N THR A 576 48.18 45.29 -10.97
CA THR A 576 48.62 44.13 -10.18
C THR A 576 47.45 43.55 -9.37
N THR A 577 47.37 42.21 -9.32
CA THR A 577 46.95 41.34 -8.20
C THR A 577 45.65 41.62 -7.44
N THR A 578 44.62 40.83 -7.79
CA THR A 578 43.66 40.26 -6.82
C THR A 578 43.30 38.84 -7.22
N THR A 579 43.50 37.93 -6.28
CA THR A 579 43.37 36.48 -6.34
C THR A 579 41.92 36.03 -6.56
N ASN A 580 41.60 35.63 -7.79
CA ASN A 580 40.45 34.77 -8.08
C ASN A 580 40.96 33.33 -8.27
N GLY A 581 40.36 32.38 -7.55
CA GLY A 581 40.66 30.96 -7.65
C GLY A 581 40.45 30.45 -9.07
N ASN A 582 41.56 30.32 -9.81
CA ASN A 582 41.62 29.89 -11.19
C ASN A 582 41.51 28.36 -11.21
N THR A 583 40.30 27.81 -11.27
CA THR A 583 40.08 26.36 -11.40
C THR A 583 40.53 25.92 -12.80
N VAL A 584 41.71 25.29 -12.86
CA VAL A 584 42.24 24.66 -14.07
C VAL A 584 41.65 23.26 -14.17
N TYR A 585 40.80 23.03 -15.16
CA TYR A 585 40.28 21.71 -15.51
C TYR A 585 41.39 20.91 -16.18
N LYS A 586 41.45 19.59 -15.91
CA LYS A 586 42.37 18.64 -16.56
C LYS A 586 41.57 17.48 -17.15
N CYS A 587 41.87 17.10 -18.39
CA CYS A 587 41.22 15.97 -19.03
C CYS A 587 41.70 14.65 -18.37
N PRO A 588 40.82 13.85 -17.77
CA PRO A 588 41.17 12.61 -17.10
C PRO A 588 41.54 11.48 -18.08
N LYS A 589 41.11 11.56 -19.36
CA LYS A 589 41.43 10.53 -20.36
C LYS A 589 42.88 10.63 -20.82
N CYS A 590 43.32 11.80 -21.30
CA CYS A 590 44.69 11.97 -21.80
C CYS A 590 45.69 12.46 -20.73
N MET A 591 45.21 13.11 -19.66
CA MET A 591 46.01 13.77 -18.61
C MET A 591 47.02 14.82 -19.09
N ARG A 592 47.05 15.12 -20.39
CA ARG A 592 47.97 16.05 -21.04
C ARG A 592 47.35 17.42 -21.30
N PHE A 593 46.03 17.47 -21.49
CA PHE A 593 45.32 18.71 -21.74
C PHE A 593 44.77 19.32 -20.44
N SER A 594 45.05 20.59 -20.22
CA SER A 594 44.54 21.36 -19.09
C SER A 594 44.15 22.77 -19.53
N SER A 595 42.97 23.22 -19.13
CA SER A 595 42.46 24.55 -19.47
C SER A 595 41.66 25.11 -18.29
N ASN A 596 41.72 26.43 -18.09
CA ASN A 596 40.85 27.12 -17.14
C ASN A 596 39.53 27.58 -17.78
N GLN A 597 39.32 27.28 -19.07
CA GLN A 597 38.06 27.53 -19.76
C GLN A 597 37.31 26.22 -19.96
N TYR A 598 36.13 26.12 -19.34
CA TYR A 598 35.28 24.92 -19.42
C TYR A 598 34.98 24.53 -20.86
N LYS A 599 34.66 25.50 -21.73
CA LYS A 599 34.31 25.24 -23.13
C LYS A 599 35.46 24.61 -23.94
N ALA A 600 36.71 25.00 -23.66
CA ALA A 600 37.88 24.39 -24.29
C ALA A 600 38.16 22.97 -23.75
N MET A 601 37.76 22.68 -22.50
CA MET A 601 37.82 21.34 -21.95
C MET A 601 36.75 20.44 -22.56
N GLU A 602 35.54 20.96 -22.77
CA GLU A 602 34.42 20.26 -23.41
C GLU A 602 34.75 19.86 -24.86
N GLU A 603 35.24 20.80 -25.68
CA GLU A 603 35.68 20.51 -27.05
C GLU A 603 36.82 19.47 -27.08
N HIS A 604 37.79 19.57 -26.17
CA HIS A 604 38.85 18.56 -26.07
C HIS A 604 38.34 17.20 -25.61
N PHE A 605 37.32 17.14 -24.74
CA PHE A 605 36.75 15.88 -24.29
C PHE A 605 36.07 15.13 -25.43
N ASP A 606 35.32 15.83 -26.27
CA ASP A 606 34.67 15.25 -27.44
C ASP A 606 35.71 14.67 -28.40
N ASP A 607 36.74 15.45 -28.77
CA ASP A 607 37.84 14.97 -29.62
C ASP A 607 38.62 13.83 -28.97
N CYS A 608 38.90 13.94 -27.66
CA CYS A 608 39.70 12.94 -26.93
C CYS A 608 38.92 11.64 -26.75
N LEU A 609 37.59 11.66 -26.73
CA LEU A 609 36.75 10.46 -26.61
C LEU A 609 36.68 9.69 -27.93
N ASP A 610 36.68 10.39 -29.06
CA ASP A 610 36.55 9.84 -30.42
C ASP A 610 37.85 9.22 -30.99
N ASP A 611 39.02 9.55 -30.45
CA ASP A 611 40.26 8.82 -30.74
C ASP A 611 40.26 7.44 -30.03
N PHE A 612 39.95 6.38 -30.80
CA PHE A 612 40.07 4.95 -30.45
C PHE A 612 40.90 4.18 -31.47
#